data_AF-A0AAP0NTJ4-F1
#
_entry.id   AF-A0AAP0NTJ4-F1
#
_cell.length_a   1.000
_cell.length_b   1.000
_cell.length_c   1.000
_cell.angle_alpha   90.00
_cell.angle_beta   90.00
_cell.angle_gamma   90.00
#
_symmetry.space_group_name_H-M   'P 1'
#
loop_
_entity.id
_entity.type
_entity.pdbx_description
1 polymer ?
#
loop_
_entity_poly.entity_id
_entity_poly.type
_entity_poly.pdbx_seq_one_letter_code
_entity_poly.pdbx_strand_id
1 'polypeptide(L)'
;MECNQESVQNGNIFSIWSYDGQIAYEDIIRETEDFDIKYCIGVGGYGSVYRALLPSGKLVALKKFHNWERQNLAFERSFTNEIQYLERGSLFVVLAEEVEAVGLDWKKRINIIKGISCALSYLHHDCNPPIIHRDVSSNNVLLDSDYEAHVADFGTARLLNPDSSNQTILAGTYGYIAPELAYTMVVTEKCDVYSFGVVALEVMMGKHPRDLISSLSSPDYRNIMLKDVIDQRLTFPTEDEQDAKGIALVMALAILCTQSSPRSRPTMKQVSEELIAQAKVFQEPFSQLSLGQLADVSIYYK
;
A
#
# COMPACT_ATOMS: atom_id res chain seq x y z
N MET A 1 25.54 -27.17 32.46
CA MET A 1 24.91 -28.03 31.44
C MET A 1 23.69 -27.28 30.97
N GLU A 2 23.87 -26.51 29.90
CA GLU A 2 22.85 -25.65 29.31
C GLU A 2 21.93 -26.52 28.44
N CYS A 3 20.63 -26.32 28.59
CA CYS A 3 19.59 -26.92 27.76
C CYS A 3 19.08 -25.82 26.84
N ASN A 4 19.53 -25.82 25.58
CA ASN A 4 19.08 -24.87 24.57
C ASN A 4 17.69 -25.26 24.07
N GLN A 5 16.77 -24.30 24.16
CA GLN A 5 15.46 -24.30 23.53
C GLN A 5 15.62 -23.94 22.06
N GLU A 6 15.30 -24.87 21.14
CA GLU A 6 15.05 -24.50 19.75
C GLU A 6 13.56 -24.18 19.58
N SER A 7 13.27 -22.89 19.47
CA SER A 7 11.96 -22.36 19.12
C SER A 7 11.69 -22.54 17.63
N VAL A 8 10.69 -23.36 17.30
CA VAL A 8 10.13 -23.47 15.95
C VAL A 8 9.39 -22.17 15.63
N GLN A 9 9.98 -21.33 14.77
CA GLN A 9 9.25 -20.23 14.15
C GLN A 9 8.27 -20.81 13.12
N ASN A 10 6.98 -20.77 13.45
CA ASN A 10 5.90 -20.91 12.48
C ASN A 10 5.97 -19.74 11.51
N GLY A 11 6.59 -19.98 10.35
CA GLY A 11 6.62 -19.06 9.22
C GLY A 11 5.22 -18.80 8.70
N ASN A 12 4.88 -17.51 8.60
CA ASN A 12 3.60 -16.98 8.19
C ASN A 12 3.23 -17.43 6.76
N ILE A 13 2.08 -18.09 6.62
CA ILE A 13 1.64 -18.84 5.43
C ILE A 13 1.14 -17.95 4.27
N PHE A 14 1.28 -16.62 4.39
CA PHE A 14 0.81 -15.62 3.43
C PHE A 14 1.90 -14.70 2.87
N SER A 15 3.17 -15.11 2.90
CA SER A 15 4.23 -14.35 2.21
C SER A 15 4.23 -14.66 0.71
N ILE A 16 3.65 -13.76 -0.08
CA ILE A 16 4.11 -13.56 -1.47
C ILE A 16 5.59 -13.19 -1.38
N TRP A 17 6.40 -13.85 -2.20
CA TRP A 17 7.82 -14.07 -1.97
C TRP A 17 8.65 -12.79 -2.02
N SER A 18 9.63 -12.70 -1.13
CA SER A 18 10.84 -11.89 -1.33
C SER A 18 11.70 -12.55 -2.41
N TYR A 19 11.76 -11.96 -3.61
CA TYR A 19 12.81 -12.27 -4.59
C TYR A 19 14.11 -11.64 -4.07
N ASP A 20 15.09 -12.47 -3.70
CA ASP A 20 16.39 -12.03 -3.16
C ASP A 20 17.45 -11.81 -4.26
N GLY A 21 17.03 -11.83 -5.54
CA GLY A 21 17.93 -11.68 -6.69
C GLY A 21 18.83 -12.88 -6.96
N GLN A 22 18.77 -13.95 -6.16
CA GLN A 22 19.68 -15.11 -6.30
C GLN A 22 19.14 -16.22 -7.20
N ILE A 23 17.87 -16.15 -7.61
CA ILE A 23 17.21 -17.24 -8.34
C ILE A 23 17.36 -17.01 -9.85
N ALA A 24 18.27 -17.74 -10.49
CA ALA A 24 18.35 -17.75 -11.95
C ALA A 24 17.22 -18.61 -12.54
N TYR A 25 16.68 -18.17 -13.69
CA TYR A 25 15.71 -18.97 -14.46
C TYR A 25 16.26 -20.37 -14.78
N GLU A 26 17.56 -20.48 -15.03
CA GLU A 26 18.24 -21.75 -15.29
C GLU A 26 18.19 -22.72 -14.11
N ASP A 27 18.26 -22.21 -12.88
CA ASP A 27 18.11 -23.04 -11.68
C ASP A 27 16.68 -23.57 -11.59
N ILE A 28 15.67 -22.74 -11.88
CA ILE A 28 14.28 -23.19 -11.92
C ILE A 28 14.09 -24.31 -12.95
N ILE A 29 14.63 -24.15 -14.15
CA ILE A 29 14.53 -25.17 -15.21
C ILE A 29 15.24 -26.46 -14.80
N ARG A 30 16.43 -26.37 -14.20
CA ARG A 30 17.18 -27.54 -13.74
C ARG A 30 16.43 -28.29 -12.64
N GLU A 31 15.95 -27.58 -11.62
CA GLU A 31 15.32 -28.19 -10.44
C GLU A 31 13.91 -28.75 -10.71
N THR A 32 13.28 -28.29 -11.79
CA THR A 32 11.99 -28.82 -12.24
C THR A 32 12.10 -29.75 -13.44
N GLU A 33 13.30 -30.01 -13.95
CA GLU A 33 13.53 -30.72 -15.21
C GLU A 33 12.64 -30.21 -16.35
N ASP A 34 12.70 -28.89 -16.59
CA ASP A 34 11.85 -28.18 -17.55
C ASP A 34 10.34 -28.33 -17.26
N PHE A 35 9.97 -28.14 -15.98
CA PHE A 35 8.60 -28.29 -15.49
C PHE A 35 7.99 -29.67 -15.79
N ASP A 36 8.75 -30.73 -15.52
CA ASP A 36 8.25 -32.11 -15.58
C ASP A 36 7.07 -32.31 -14.62
N ILE A 37 6.06 -33.07 -15.07
CA ILE A 37 4.83 -33.33 -14.33
C ILE A 37 5.08 -33.97 -12.97
N LYS A 38 6.20 -34.68 -12.78
CA LYS A 38 6.57 -35.28 -11.49
C LYS A 38 6.77 -34.26 -10.38
N TYR A 39 7.06 -33.00 -10.73
CA TYR A 39 7.17 -31.89 -9.78
C TYR A 39 5.87 -31.12 -9.63
N CYS A 40 4.84 -31.39 -10.43
CA CYS A 40 3.57 -30.68 -10.37
C CYS A 40 2.80 -31.05 -9.09
N ILE A 41 2.48 -30.04 -8.29
CA ILE A 41 1.76 -30.18 -7.03
C ILE A 41 0.30 -29.73 -7.12
N GLY A 42 -0.09 -29.11 -8.23
CA GLY A 42 -1.49 -28.74 -8.47
C GLY A 42 -1.69 -28.09 -9.84
N VAL A 43 -2.86 -28.32 -10.42
CA VAL A 43 -3.28 -27.68 -11.68
C VAL A 43 -4.58 -26.94 -11.42
N GLY A 44 -4.60 -25.64 -11.70
CA GLY A 44 -5.78 -24.78 -11.63
C GLY A 44 -6.15 -24.23 -13.01
N GLY A 45 -7.23 -23.45 -13.06
CA GLY A 45 -7.71 -22.85 -14.32
C GLY A 45 -6.73 -21.90 -15.00
N TYR A 46 -5.80 -21.30 -14.22
CA TYR A 46 -4.87 -20.27 -14.67
C TYR A 46 -3.41 -20.74 -14.68
N GLY A 47 -3.13 -22.04 -14.52
CA GLY A 47 -1.76 -22.51 -14.45
C GLY A 47 -1.55 -23.78 -13.64
N SER A 48 -0.33 -24.28 -13.71
CA SER A 48 0.16 -25.44 -12.97
C SER A 48 1.21 -25.00 -11.97
N VAL A 49 1.13 -25.47 -10.74
CA VAL A 49 2.08 -25.19 -9.66
C VAL A 49 3.05 -26.37 -9.55
N TYR A 50 4.34 -26.08 -9.44
CA TYR A 50 5.43 -27.05 -9.36
C TYR A 50 6.23 -26.84 -8.08
N ARG A 51 6.73 -27.91 -7.50
CA ARG A 51 7.65 -27.89 -6.36
C ARG A 51 9.09 -27.89 -6.88
N ALA A 52 9.91 -26.94 -6.43
CA ALA A 52 11.34 -26.90 -6.74
C ALA A 52 12.17 -26.69 -5.47
N LEU A 53 13.36 -27.31 -5.42
CA LEU A 53 14.33 -27.13 -4.34
C LEU A 53 15.50 -26.33 -4.91
N LEU A 54 15.64 -25.07 -4.51
CA LEU A 54 16.66 -24.19 -5.07
C LEU A 54 18.08 -24.59 -4.60
N PRO A 55 19.15 -24.15 -5.30
CA PRO A 55 20.54 -24.38 -4.88
C PRO A 55 20.85 -23.89 -3.46
N SER A 56 20.13 -22.86 -2.99
CA SER A 56 20.19 -22.36 -1.62
C SER A 56 19.63 -23.33 -0.57
N GLY A 57 19.02 -24.44 -0.99
CA GLY A 57 18.29 -25.39 -0.12
C GLY A 57 16.86 -24.96 0.20
N LYS A 58 16.40 -23.81 -0.32
CA LYS A 58 15.05 -23.31 -0.12
C LYS A 58 14.05 -24.05 -1.00
N LEU A 59 13.01 -24.61 -0.38
CA LEU A 59 11.91 -25.24 -1.11
C LEU A 59 10.87 -24.20 -1.54
N VAL A 60 10.50 -24.21 -2.82
CA VAL A 60 9.64 -23.20 -3.43
C VAL A 60 8.49 -23.83 -4.23
N ALA A 61 7.40 -23.07 -4.38
CA ALA A 61 6.29 -23.39 -5.27
C ALA A 61 6.30 -22.43 -6.46
N LEU A 62 6.44 -22.96 -7.67
CA LEU A 62 6.53 -22.21 -8.92
C LEU A 62 5.21 -22.32 -9.68
N LYS A 63 4.57 -21.19 -10.00
CA LYS A 63 3.35 -21.18 -10.82
C LYS A 63 3.71 -20.96 -12.28
N LYS A 64 3.51 -21.98 -13.13
CA LYS A 64 3.63 -21.91 -14.59
C LYS A 64 2.24 -21.68 -15.19
N PHE A 65 2.05 -20.55 -15.86
CA PHE A 65 0.80 -20.24 -16.55
C PHE A 65 0.63 -21.11 -17.81
N HIS A 66 -0.61 -21.41 -18.20
CA HIS A 66 -0.88 -22.26 -19.38
C HIS A 66 -0.71 -21.46 -20.69
N ASN A 67 -0.17 -22.10 -21.73
CA ASN A 67 0.21 -21.45 -23.00
C ASN A 67 -0.94 -20.76 -23.77
N TRP A 68 -2.20 -21.10 -23.51
CA TRP A 68 -3.36 -20.52 -24.22
C TRP A 68 -3.68 -19.08 -23.80
N GLU A 69 -3.13 -18.60 -22.67
CA GLU A 69 -3.32 -17.22 -22.18
C GLU A 69 -2.31 -16.21 -22.76
N ARG A 70 -1.17 -16.66 -23.32
CA ARG A 70 -0.23 -15.76 -24.07
C ARG A 70 -0.83 -15.18 -25.35
N GLN A 71 -1.92 -15.75 -25.85
CA GLN A 71 -2.63 -15.20 -27.02
C GLN A 71 -3.67 -14.14 -26.63
N ASN A 72 -3.94 -13.98 -25.33
CA ASN A 72 -4.78 -12.91 -24.82
C ASN A 72 -3.92 -11.68 -24.52
N LEU A 73 -3.96 -10.70 -25.43
CA LEU A 73 -3.24 -9.44 -25.30
C LEU A 73 -3.51 -8.70 -23.97
N ALA A 74 -4.68 -8.88 -23.35
CA ALA A 74 -4.96 -8.27 -22.04
C ALA A 74 -4.22 -8.98 -20.91
N PHE A 75 -4.10 -10.32 -20.97
CA PHE A 75 -3.32 -11.10 -20.02
C PHE A 75 -1.82 -10.84 -20.20
N GLU A 76 -1.32 -10.85 -21.44
CA GLU A 76 0.10 -10.55 -21.73
C GLU A 76 0.47 -9.14 -21.27
N ARG A 77 -0.39 -8.14 -21.51
CA ARG A 77 -0.19 -6.78 -20.96
C ARG A 77 -0.24 -6.77 -19.44
N SER A 78 -1.24 -7.39 -18.81
CA SER A 78 -1.34 -7.45 -17.34
C SER A 78 -0.12 -8.12 -16.72
N PHE A 79 0.34 -9.23 -17.29
CA PHE A 79 1.48 -10.00 -16.84
C PHE A 79 2.80 -9.27 -17.07
N THR A 80 2.98 -8.63 -18.23
CA THR A 80 4.17 -7.82 -18.52
C THR A 80 4.22 -6.58 -17.62
N ASN A 81 3.06 -5.94 -17.39
CA ASN A 81 2.93 -4.86 -16.44
C ASN A 81 3.29 -5.33 -15.03
N GLU A 82 2.73 -6.45 -14.56
CA GLU A 82 3.10 -7.04 -13.26
C GLU A 82 4.61 -7.33 -13.16
N ILE A 83 5.25 -7.92 -14.18
CA ILE A 83 6.70 -8.15 -14.18
C ILE A 83 7.48 -6.83 -14.15
N GLN A 84 7.09 -5.83 -14.93
CA GLN A 84 7.75 -4.52 -14.94
C GLN A 84 7.58 -3.80 -13.59
N TYR A 85 6.43 -3.95 -12.93
CA TYR A 85 6.19 -3.45 -11.57
C TYR A 85 6.98 -4.20 -10.50
N LEU A 86 7.28 -5.47 -10.72
CA LEU A 86 8.08 -6.29 -9.81
C LEU A 86 9.58 -5.92 -9.81
N GLU A 87 10.08 -5.15 -10.79
CA GLU A 87 11.50 -4.74 -10.82
C GLU A 87 11.89 -3.85 -9.63
N ARG A 88 11.01 -2.92 -9.21
CA ARG A 88 11.17 -2.18 -7.95
C ARG A 88 10.41 -2.82 -6.79
N GLY A 89 9.36 -3.58 -7.10
CA GLY A 89 8.54 -4.26 -6.13
C GLY A 89 7.51 -3.35 -5.46
N SER A 90 7.08 -3.75 -4.27
CA SER A 90 6.09 -3.01 -3.51
C SER A 90 6.69 -1.79 -2.82
N LEU A 91 5.88 -0.77 -2.63
CA LEU A 91 6.21 0.42 -1.86
C LEU A 91 6.71 0.08 -0.45
N PHE A 92 6.19 -1.00 0.15
CA PHE A 92 6.68 -1.53 1.42
C PHE A 92 8.18 -1.88 1.37
N VAL A 93 8.63 -2.59 0.34
CA VAL A 93 10.04 -2.97 0.17
C VAL A 93 10.90 -1.74 -0.06
N VAL A 94 10.45 -0.83 -0.92
CA VAL A 94 11.18 0.40 -1.28
C VAL A 94 11.34 1.33 -0.07
N LEU A 95 10.34 1.46 0.81
CA LEU A 95 10.44 2.29 2.02
C LEU A 95 11.34 1.67 3.11
N ALA A 96 11.44 0.34 3.14
CA ALA A 96 12.23 -0.41 4.11
C ALA A 96 13.73 -0.42 3.78
N GLU A 97 14.10 -0.33 2.50
CA GLU A 97 15.49 -0.26 2.05
C GLU A 97 16.00 1.19 2.13
N GLU A 98 17.18 1.39 2.73
CA GLU A 98 17.66 2.72 3.10
C GLU A 98 18.00 3.59 1.89
N VAL A 99 18.65 3.01 0.87
CA VAL A 99 19.08 3.74 -0.33
C VAL A 99 17.87 4.12 -1.20
N GLU A 100 16.98 3.16 -1.45
CA GLU A 100 15.76 3.36 -2.23
C GLU A 100 14.78 4.33 -1.53
N ALA A 101 14.64 4.24 -0.20
CA ALA A 101 13.79 5.17 0.55
C ALA A 101 14.30 6.62 0.51
N VAL A 102 15.63 6.82 0.49
CA VAL A 102 16.24 8.15 0.27
C VAL A 102 16.06 8.58 -1.19
N GLY A 103 16.08 7.65 -2.14
CA GLY A 103 15.77 7.90 -3.56
C GLY A 103 14.34 8.39 -3.79
N LEU A 104 13.40 8.02 -2.91
CA LEU A 104 12.06 8.59 -2.82
C LEU A 104 12.08 9.96 -2.12
N ASP A 105 12.56 10.99 -2.83
CA ASP A 105 12.46 12.39 -2.38
C ASP A 105 10.99 12.83 -2.13
N TRP A 106 10.82 14.01 -1.52
CA TRP A 106 9.49 14.51 -1.13
C TRP A 106 8.53 14.61 -2.31
N LYS A 107 9.01 15.08 -3.46
CA LYS A 107 8.21 15.20 -4.67
C LYS A 107 7.73 13.83 -5.17
N LYS A 108 8.61 12.82 -5.21
CA LYS A 108 8.21 11.44 -5.56
C LYS A 108 7.20 10.88 -4.57
N ARG A 109 7.41 11.06 -3.26
CA ARG A 109 6.45 10.63 -2.22
C ARG A 109 5.08 11.27 -2.37
N ILE A 110 5.03 12.57 -2.64
CA ILE A 110 3.77 13.30 -2.92
C ILE A 110 3.09 12.74 -4.17
N ASN A 111 3.85 12.48 -5.24
CA ASN A 111 3.30 11.94 -6.49
C ASN A 111 2.77 10.50 -6.34
N ILE A 112 3.46 9.65 -5.59
CA ILE A 112 2.99 8.30 -5.23
C ILE A 112 1.62 8.39 -4.55
N ILE A 113 1.49 9.25 -3.54
CA ILE A 113 0.22 9.42 -2.80
C ILE A 113 -0.89 9.98 -3.70
N LYS A 114 -0.56 10.93 -4.59
CA LYS A 114 -1.48 11.40 -5.62
C LYS A 114 -1.97 10.26 -6.50
N GLY A 115 -1.07 9.44 -7.04
CA GLY A 115 -1.37 8.30 -7.89
C GLY A 115 -2.34 7.32 -7.21
N ILE A 116 -2.04 6.93 -5.96
CA ILE A 116 -2.92 6.06 -5.17
C ILE A 116 -4.30 6.73 -4.97
N SER A 117 -4.33 8.03 -4.66
CA SER A 117 -5.59 8.74 -4.42
C SER A 117 -6.47 8.81 -5.68
N CYS A 118 -5.86 9.02 -6.85
CA CYS A 118 -6.55 9.03 -8.13
C CYS A 118 -7.10 7.65 -8.47
N ALA A 119 -6.32 6.59 -8.27
CA ALA A 119 -6.76 5.22 -8.49
C ALA A 119 -7.97 4.86 -7.62
N LEU A 120 -7.92 5.15 -6.32
CA LEU A 120 -9.06 4.88 -5.43
C LEU A 120 -10.28 5.78 -5.74
N SER A 121 -10.06 7.04 -6.12
CA SER A 121 -11.12 7.94 -6.57
C SER A 121 -11.86 7.34 -7.78
N TYR A 122 -11.11 6.85 -8.78
CA TYR A 122 -11.66 6.18 -9.95
C TYR A 122 -12.50 4.94 -9.57
N LEU A 123 -11.96 4.08 -8.69
CA LEU A 123 -12.67 2.88 -8.24
C LEU A 123 -13.98 3.20 -7.50
N HIS A 124 -13.99 4.25 -6.67
CA HIS A 124 -15.13 4.61 -5.83
C HIS A 124 -16.19 5.45 -6.57
N HIS A 125 -15.79 6.28 -7.53
CA HIS A 125 -16.66 7.32 -8.07
C HIS A 125 -16.89 7.26 -9.58
N ASP A 126 -15.97 6.66 -10.33
CA ASP A 126 -16.06 6.59 -11.80
C ASP A 126 -16.48 5.19 -12.29
N CYS A 127 -16.25 4.15 -11.46
CA CYS A 127 -16.75 2.80 -11.72
C CYS A 127 -18.23 2.67 -11.31
N ASN A 128 -19.01 1.97 -12.14
CA ASN A 128 -20.42 1.68 -11.84
C ASN A 128 -20.71 0.17 -12.07
N PRO A 129 -21.00 -0.61 -11.01
CA PRO A 129 -21.07 -0.19 -9.60
C PRO A 129 -19.69 0.18 -9.01
N PRO A 130 -19.64 0.98 -7.93
CA PRO A 130 -18.39 1.31 -7.25
C PRO A 130 -17.62 0.06 -6.81
N ILE A 131 -16.30 0.11 -6.92
CA ILE A 131 -15.37 -0.98 -6.55
C ILE A 131 -14.67 -0.60 -5.25
N ILE A 132 -14.76 -1.43 -4.23
CA ILE A 132 -14.04 -1.26 -2.97
C ILE A 132 -12.90 -2.26 -2.93
N HIS A 133 -11.67 -1.78 -2.77
CA HIS A 133 -10.45 -2.57 -2.83
C HIS A 133 -10.32 -3.51 -1.61
N ARG A 134 -10.57 -2.98 -0.41
CA ARG A 134 -10.55 -3.63 0.91
C ARG A 134 -9.18 -4.07 1.44
N ASP A 135 -8.15 -4.06 0.61
CA ASP A 135 -6.77 -4.36 1.04
C ASP A 135 -5.75 -3.34 0.55
N VAL A 136 -6.04 -2.05 0.72
CA VAL A 136 -5.07 -1.00 0.43
C VAL A 136 -3.99 -1.02 1.51
N SER A 137 -2.77 -1.36 1.11
CA SER A 137 -1.58 -1.37 1.98
C SER A 137 -0.34 -1.03 1.16
N SER A 138 0.79 -0.72 1.79
CA SER A 138 2.04 -0.48 1.06
C SER A 138 2.59 -1.73 0.37
N ASN A 139 2.15 -2.94 0.74
CA ASN A 139 2.49 -4.17 0.01
C ASN A 139 1.72 -4.28 -1.32
N ASN A 140 0.52 -3.70 -1.37
CA ASN A 140 -0.38 -3.73 -2.51
C ASN A 140 -0.31 -2.44 -3.34
N VAL A 141 0.73 -1.63 -3.15
CA VAL A 141 1.10 -0.54 -4.03
C VAL A 141 2.43 -0.90 -4.67
N LEU A 142 2.43 -1.06 -5.98
CA LEU A 142 3.63 -1.35 -6.75
C LEU A 142 4.17 -0.06 -7.37
N LEU A 143 5.49 0.03 -7.50
CA LEU A 143 6.16 1.15 -8.16
C LEU A 143 6.77 0.69 -9.48
N ASP A 144 6.59 1.46 -10.53
CA ASP A 144 7.28 1.23 -11.80
C ASP A 144 8.67 1.89 -11.85
N SER A 145 9.36 1.76 -12.98
CA SER A 145 10.69 2.33 -13.19
C SER A 145 10.76 3.84 -12.98
N ASP A 146 9.64 4.54 -13.20
CA ASP A 146 9.49 5.99 -13.08
C ASP A 146 8.99 6.43 -11.69
N TYR A 147 8.84 5.49 -10.75
CA TYR A 147 8.29 5.69 -9.40
C TYR A 147 6.81 6.11 -9.40
N GLU A 148 6.07 5.83 -10.46
CA GLU A 148 4.62 6.00 -10.45
C GLU A 148 3.97 4.82 -9.71
N ALA A 149 2.92 5.14 -8.96
CA ALA A 149 2.27 4.21 -8.05
C ALA A 149 1.06 3.53 -8.68
N HIS A 150 1.02 2.20 -8.58
CA HIS A 150 -0.06 1.37 -9.10
C HIS A 150 -0.68 0.55 -7.97
N VAL A 151 -1.99 0.68 -7.77
CA VAL A 151 -2.73 -0.13 -6.80
C VAL A 151 -2.93 -1.53 -7.38
N ALA A 152 -2.53 -2.55 -6.64
CA ALA A 152 -2.52 -3.95 -7.04
C ALA A 152 -3.28 -4.83 -6.02
N ASP A 153 -3.43 -6.11 -6.35
CA ASP A 153 -4.14 -7.13 -5.56
C ASP A 153 -5.63 -6.82 -5.27
N PHE A 154 -6.43 -6.99 -6.31
CA PHE A 154 -7.89 -6.92 -6.22
C PHE A 154 -8.53 -8.22 -5.70
N GLY A 155 -7.75 -9.15 -5.11
CA GLY A 155 -8.25 -10.45 -4.64
C GLY A 155 -9.32 -10.35 -3.56
N THR A 156 -9.34 -9.25 -2.79
CA THR A 156 -10.37 -8.96 -1.80
C THR A 156 -11.44 -7.98 -2.27
N ALA A 157 -11.29 -7.42 -3.47
CA ALA A 157 -12.11 -6.32 -3.97
C ALA A 157 -13.57 -6.74 -4.15
N ARG A 158 -14.47 -5.76 -4.04
CA ARG A 158 -15.92 -6.01 -4.09
C ARG A 158 -16.66 -4.89 -4.80
N LEU A 159 -17.66 -5.28 -5.59
CA LEU A 159 -18.66 -4.36 -6.15
C LEU A 159 -19.69 -3.99 -5.08
N LEU A 160 -19.92 -2.69 -4.87
CA LEU A 160 -20.96 -2.18 -3.98
C LEU A 160 -22.30 -2.14 -4.72
N ASN A 161 -23.02 -3.26 -4.73
CA ASN A 161 -24.34 -3.34 -5.36
C ASN A 161 -25.43 -2.81 -4.42
N PRO A 162 -26.27 -1.84 -4.85
CA PRO A 162 -27.35 -1.25 -4.04
C PRO A 162 -28.35 -2.30 -3.51
N ASP A 163 -28.56 -3.36 -4.27
CA ASP A 163 -29.54 -4.41 -3.99
C ASP A 163 -28.99 -5.56 -3.14
N SER A 164 -27.74 -5.48 -2.67
CA SER A 164 -27.07 -6.55 -1.91
C SER A 164 -26.67 -6.12 -0.50
N SER A 165 -26.55 -7.09 0.42
CA SER A 165 -25.99 -6.81 1.75
C SER A 165 -24.52 -6.44 1.65
N ASN A 166 -24.16 -5.28 2.18
CA ASN A 166 -22.77 -4.83 2.29
C ASN A 166 -22.00 -5.52 3.44
N GLN A 167 -22.61 -6.47 4.15
CA GLN A 167 -21.92 -7.31 5.13
C GLN A 167 -21.01 -8.32 4.42
N THR A 168 -19.83 -8.59 4.99
CA THR A 168 -18.87 -9.57 4.46
C THR A 168 -17.92 -10.05 5.54
N ILE A 169 -17.25 -11.17 5.27
CA ILE A 169 -16.12 -11.62 6.08
C ILE A 169 -15.07 -10.52 6.15
N LEU A 170 -14.45 -10.36 7.32
CA LEU A 170 -13.33 -9.44 7.48
C LEU A 170 -12.20 -9.86 6.54
N ALA A 171 -11.71 -8.92 5.74
CA ALA A 171 -10.56 -9.08 4.86
C ALA A 171 -9.77 -7.77 4.86
N GLY A 172 -8.48 -7.86 4.52
CA GLY A 172 -7.55 -6.73 4.53
C GLY A 172 -6.35 -6.99 5.43
N THR A 173 -5.35 -6.13 5.32
CA THR A 173 -4.09 -6.23 6.06
C THR A 173 -4.19 -5.61 7.45
N TYR A 174 -3.79 -6.36 8.48
CA TYR A 174 -3.76 -5.87 9.87
C TYR A 174 -2.87 -4.62 10.00
N GLY A 175 -3.39 -3.57 10.62
CA GLY A 175 -2.74 -2.25 10.70
C GLY A 175 -3.27 -1.23 9.70
N TYR A 176 -3.91 -1.68 8.62
CA TYR A 176 -4.55 -0.85 7.60
C TYR A 176 -6.09 -0.92 7.67
N ILE A 177 -6.64 -2.00 8.22
CA ILE A 177 -8.08 -2.20 8.38
C ILE A 177 -8.72 -1.08 9.21
N ALA A 178 -9.77 -0.47 8.66
CA ALA A 178 -10.55 0.56 9.33
C ALA A 178 -11.26 0.03 10.60
N PRO A 179 -11.28 0.79 11.70
CA PRO A 179 -11.73 0.31 13.01
C PRO A 179 -13.21 -0.11 13.03
N GLU A 180 -14.06 0.47 12.18
CA GLU A 180 -15.48 0.13 12.09
C GLU A 180 -15.77 -1.29 11.61
N LEU A 181 -14.84 -1.89 10.87
CA LEU A 181 -15.00 -3.24 10.34
C LEU A 181 -14.92 -4.29 11.46
N ALA A 182 -14.27 -3.97 12.58
CA ALA A 182 -14.17 -4.87 13.73
C ALA A 182 -15.52 -5.16 14.40
N TYR A 183 -16.49 -4.24 14.30
CA TYR A 183 -17.79 -4.38 14.98
C TYR A 183 -19.00 -4.37 14.03
N THR A 184 -18.90 -3.81 12.82
CA THR A 184 -20.03 -3.78 11.87
C THR A 184 -19.99 -4.86 10.81
N MET A 185 -18.79 -5.27 10.37
CA MET A 185 -18.57 -6.05 9.15
C MET A 185 -19.21 -5.44 7.88
N VAL A 186 -19.65 -4.18 7.93
CA VAL A 186 -20.29 -3.47 6.81
C VAL A 186 -19.21 -2.71 6.06
N VAL A 187 -18.99 -3.10 4.80
CA VAL A 187 -18.00 -2.47 3.94
C VAL A 187 -18.60 -1.25 3.24
N THR A 188 -17.85 -0.16 3.25
CA THR A 188 -18.13 1.08 2.51
C THR A 188 -16.82 1.57 1.90
N GLU A 189 -16.88 2.50 0.96
CA GLU A 189 -15.70 3.13 0.36
C GLU A 189 -14.78 3.77 1.42
N LYS A 190 -15.33 4.13 2.58
CA LYS A 190 -14.59 4.72 3.70
C LYS A 190 -13.57 3.80 4.35
N CYS A 191 -13.66 2.47 4.16
CA CYS A 191 -12.63 1.58 4.66
C CYS A 191 -11.33 1.67 3.84
N ASP A 192 -11.44 1.86 2.52
CA ASP A 192 -10.30 2.16 1.65
C ASP A 192 -9.75 3.55 1.95
N VAL A 193 -10.61 4.54 2.25
CA VAL A 193 -10.15 5.88 2.66
C VAL A 193 -9.26 5.81 3.90
N TYR A 194 -9.67 5.05 4.92
CA TYR A 194 -8.84 4.87 6.12
C TYR A 194 -7.50 4.22 5.79
N SER A 195 -7.55 3.13 5.01
CA SER A 195 -6.37 2.37 4.60
C SER A 195 -5.39 3.24 3.79
N PHE A 196 -5.91 4.07 2.88
CA PHE A 196 -5.15 5.11 2.17
C PHE A 196 -4.47 6.08 3.13
N GLY A 197 -5.18 6.56 4.15
CA GLY A 197 -4.59 7.45 5.16
C GLY A 197 -3.43 6.81 5.91
N VAL A 198 -3.50 5.50 6.21
CA VAL A 198 -2.39 4.74 6.80
C VAL A 198 -1.20 4.70 5.83
N VAL A 199 -1.42 4.37 4.56
CA VAL A 199 -0.35 4.32 3.54
C VAL A 199 0.27 5.70 3.31
N ALA A 200 -0.53 6.76 3.26
CA ALA A 200 -0.03 8.13 3.08
C ALA A 200 0.86 8.58 4.25
N LEU A 201 0.47 8.27 5.49
CA LEU A 201 1.31 8.51 6.67
C LEU A 201 2.58 7.66 6.61
N GLU A 202 2.48 6.37 6.25
CA GLU A 202 3.62 5.47 6.11
C GLU A 202 4.67 6.00 5.12
N VAL A 203 4.21 6.48 3.95
CA VAL A 203 5.06 7.10 2.95
C VAL A 203 5.73 8.36 3.49
N MET A 204 5.01 9.25 4.17
CA MET A 204 5.60 10.50 4.68
C MET A 204 6.54 10.30 5.86
N MET A 205 6.29 9.27 6.68
CA MET A 205 7.09 8.94 7.87
C MET A 205 8.24 7.99 7.57
N GLY A 206 8.21 7.29 6.42
CA GLY A 206 9.18 6.24 6.08
C GLY A 206 9.03 4.95 6.89
N LYS A 207 7.95 4.82 7.68
CA LYS A 207 7.67 3.68 8.56
C LYS A 207 6.19 3.61 8.89
N HIS A 208 5.70 2.42 9.26
CA HIS A 208 4.29 2.21 9.60
C HIS A 208 3.83 3.15 10.75
N PRO A 209 2.70 3.88 10.60
CA PRO A 209 2.28 4.96 11.51
C PRO A 209 1.56 4.48 12.78
N ARG A 210 1.82 3.25 13.25
CA ARG A 210 1.02 2.59 14.32
C ARG A 210 1.00 3.44 15.60
N ASP A 211 2.16 3.90 16.02
CA ASP A 211 2.33 4.67 17.26
C ASP A 211 1.70 6.06 17.14
N LEU A 212 1.80 6.67 15.95
CA LEU A 212 1.16 7.94 15.65
C LEU A 212 -0.36 7.83 15.70
N ILE A 213 -0.95 6.86 14.99
CA ILE A 213 -2.41 6.64 14.98
C ILE A 213 -2.93 6.36 16.40
N SER A 214 -2.19 5.58 17.19
CA SER A 214 -2.51 5.35 18.59
C SER A 214 -2.52 6.66 19.39
N SER A 215 -1.55 7.55 19.13
CA SER A 215 -1.44 8.86 19.76
C SER A 215 -2.50 9.86 19.30
N LEU A 216 -3.01 9.77 18.06
CA LEU A 216 -4.09 10.63 17.54
C LEU A 216 -5.41 10.49 18.35
N SER A 217 -5.55 9.41 19.12
CA SER A 217 -6.68 9.22 20.04
C SER A 217 -6.55 10.01 21.35
N SER A 218 -5.36 10.52 21.68
CA SER A 218 -5.10 11.38 22.85
C SER A 218 -5.01 12.86 22.42
N PRO A 219 -5.55 13.84 23.17
CA PRO A 219 -5.38 15.25 22.85
C PRO A 219 -3.91 15.72 22.73
N ASP A 220 -2.95 14.95 23.24
CA ASP A 220 -1.53 15.27 23.23
C ASP A 220 -0.92 15.33 21.82
N TYR A 221 -1.50 14.65 20.82
CA TYR A 221 -0.97 14.69 19.46
C TYR A 221 -0.91 16.10 18.88
N ARG A 222 -1.76 17.01 19.38
CA ARG A 222 -1.88 18.38 18.85
C ARG A 222 -0.60 19.20 18.99
N ASN A 223 0.27 18.82 19.92
CA ASN A 223 1.54 19.49 20.19
C ASN A 223 2.72 18.84 19.46
N ILE A 224 2.50 17.70 18.79
CA ILE A 224 3.55 17.03 18.02
C ILE A 224 3.85 17.88 16.78
N MET A 225 5.11 18.23 16.59
CA MET A 225 5.55 19.00 15.44
C MET A 225 5.63 18.10 14.21
N LEU A 226 5.13 18.57 13.07
CA LEU A 226 5.18 17.85 11.81
C LEU A 226 6.61 17.43 11.45
N LYS A 227 7.56 18.33 11.66
CA LYS A 227 8.98 18.13 11.39
C LYS A 227 9.63 16.96 12.13
N ASP A 228 9.07 16.58 13.28
CA ASP A 228 9.60 15.51 14.12
C ASP A 228 8.95 14.15 13.77
N VAL A 229 7.98 14.13 12.86
CA VAL A 229 7.19 12.95 12.46
C VAL A 229 7.57 12.45 11.08
N ILE A 230 7.85 13.36 10.15
CA ILE A 230 8.26 13.01 8.77
C ILE A 230 9.58 12.25 8.75
N ASP A 231 9.83 11.53 7.66
CA ASP A 231 11.04 10.71 7.48
C ASP A 231 12.33 11.53 7.61
N GLN A 232 13.09 11.27 8.66
CA GLN A 232 14.32 11.99 9.00
C GLN A 232 15.51 11.60 8.10
N ARG A 233 15.37 10.59 7.24
CA ARG A 233 16.38 10.22 6.24
C ARG A 233 16.47 11.25 5.11
N LEU A 234 15.40 12.00 4.86
CA LEU A 234 15.32 13.00 3.80
C LEU A 234 15.76 14.38 4.29
N THR A 235 16.28 15.19 3.37
CA THR A 235 16.59 16.59 3.66
C THR A 235 15.32 17.35 3.99
N PHE A 236 15.41 18.21 4.99
CA PHE A 236 14.28 19.00 5.44
C PHE A 236 13.83 19.98 4.33
N PRO A 237 12.52 20.15 4.08
CA PRO A 237 12.01 20.94 2.94
C PRO A 237 12.12 22.46 3.16
N THR A 238 13.14 22.95 3.87
CA THR A 238 13.34 24.38 4.18
C THR A 238 13.64 25.25 2.96
N GLU A 239 14.08 24.66 1.86
CA GLU A 239 14.50 25.38 0.65
C GLU A 239 13.45 25.38 -0.46
N ASP A 240 12.51 24.42 -0.45
CA ASP A 240 11.44 24.30 -1.47
C ASP A 240 10.06 24.52 -0.82
N GLU A 241 9.51 25.72 -1.02
CA GLU A 241 8.21 26.12 -0.48
C GLU A 241 7.05 25.25 -1.02
N GLN A 242 7.20 24.65 -2.20
CA GLN A 242 6.17 23.83 -2.81
C GLN A 242 6.12 22.44 -2.18
N ASP A 243 7.28 21.82 -1.97
CA ASP A 243 7.37 20.52 -1.29
C ASP A 243 6.88 20.63 0.16
N ALA A 244 7.25 21.69 0.87
CA ALA A 244 6.76 21.94 2.23
C ALA A 244 5.23 22.03 2.31
N LYS A 245 4.59 22.76 1.38
CA LYS A 245 3.13 22.84 1.27
C LYS A 245 2.52 21.48 0.94
N GLY A 246 3.12 20.75 0.00
CA GLY A 246 2.69 19.41 -0.40
C GLY A 246 2.71 18.42 0.75
N ILE A 247 3.80 18.39 1.53
CA ILE A 247 3.94 17.52 2.71
C ILE A 247 2.88 17.86 3.75
N ALA A 248 2.70 19.15 4.08
CA ALA A 248 1.70 19.58 5.05
C ALA A 248 0.27 19.19 4.63
N LEU A 249 -0.06 19.35 3.34
CA LEU A 249 -1.36 18.97 2.78
C LEU A 249 -1.59 17.46 2.85
N VAL A 250 -0.61 16.66 2.42
CA VAL A 250 -0.70 15.20 2.50
C VAL A 250 -0.91 14.75 3.94
N MET A 251 -0.11 15.27 4.87
CA MET A 251 -0.18 14.89 6.28
C MET A 251 -1.53 15.21 6.90
N ALA A 252 -2.08 16.39 6.58
CA ALA A 252 -3.41 16.76 6.99
C ALA A 252 -4.49 15.81 6.45
N LEU A 253 -4.51 15.58 5.13
CA LEU A 253 -5.49 14.71 4.50
C LEU A 253 -5.38 13.28 5.03
N ALA A 254 -4.18 12.78 5.29
CA ALA A 254 -3.95 11.46 5.85
C ALA A 254 -4.50 11.33 7.30
N ILE A 255 -4.35 12.37 8.12
CA ILE A 255 -4.96 12.45 9.48
C ILE A 255 -6.50 12.48 9.39
N LEU A 256 -7.06 13.20 8.41
CA LEU A 256 -8.52 13.23 8.18
C LEU A 256 -9.04 11.87 7.67
N CYS A 257 -8.28 11.19 6.82
CA CYS A 257 -8.61 9.86 6.34
C CYS A 257 -8.59 8.80 7.45
N THR A 258 -7.72 8.95 8.45
CA THR A 258 -7.57 8.00 9.57
C THR A 258 -8.50 8.25 10.76
N GLN A 259 -9.53 9.10 10.59
CA GLN A 259 -10.54 9.33 11.64
C GLN A 259 -11.30 8.04 11.98
N SER A 260 -11.57 7.81 13.28
CA SER A 260 -12.29 6.61 13.74
C SER A 260 -13.71 6.53 13.20
N SER A 261 -14.37 7.68 13.01
CA SER A 261 -15.71 7.76 12.41
C SER A 261 -15.62 7.79 10.88
N PRO A 262 -16.23 6.83 10.15
CA PRO A 262 -16.24 6.83 8.68
C PRO A 262 -16.91 8.07 8.06
N ARG A 263 -17.85 8.69 8.80
CA ARG A 263 -18.55 9.90 8.36
C ARG A 263 -17.67 11.15 8.40
N SER A 264 -16.65 11.14 9.26
CA SER A 264 -15.69 12.24 9.40
C SER A 264 -14.57 12.18 8.37
N ARG A 265 -14.42 11.04 7.67
CA ARG A 265 -13.43 10.88 6.61
C ARG A 265 -13.93 11.54 5.32
N PRO A 266 -13.07 12.21 4.55
CA PRO A 266 -13.40 12.70 3.21
C PRO A 266 -13.70 11.54 2.25
N THR A 267 -14.20 11.84 1.05
CA THR A 267 -14.23 10.88 -0.05
C THR A 267 -12.88 10.86 -0.78
N MET A 268 -12.56 9.76 -1.47
CA MET A 268 -11.33 9.72 -2.28
C MET A 268 -11.35 10.74 -3.41
N LYS A 269 -12.52 11.10 -3.93
CA LYS A 269 -12.66 12.22 -4.86
C LYS A 269 -12.17 13.54 -4.26
N GLN A 270 -12.67 13.91 -3.08
CA GLN A 270 -12.24 15.13 -2.39
C GLN A 270 -10.73 15.13 -2.12
N VAL A 271 -10.20 13.99 -1.65
CA VAL A 271 -8.76 13.83 -1.39
C VAL A 271 -7.95 14.02 -2.67
N SER A 272 -8.35 13.36 -3.77
CA SER A 272 -7.64 13.44 -5.05
C SER A 272 -7.68 14.86 -5.64
N GLU A 273 -8.83 15.53 -5.61
CA GLU A 273 -8.99 16.89 -6.12
C GLU A 273 -8.14 17.90 -5.34
N GLU A 274 -8.11 17.80 -4.01
CA GLU A 274 -7.27 18.65 -3.16
C GLU A 274 -5.77 18.41 -3.40
N LEU A 275 -5.35 17.14 -3.50
CA LEU A 275 -3.95 16.79 -3.78
C LEU A 275 -3.50 17.24 -5.17
N ILE A 276 -4.37 17.18 -6.19
CA ILE A 276 -4.08 17.67 -7.54
C ILE A 276 -3.98 19.19 -7.55
N ALA A 277 -4.96 19.87 -6.93
CA ALA A 277 -5.01 21.32 -6.92
C ALA A 277 -3.82 21.94 -6.17
N GLN A 278 -3.35 21.29 -5.09
CA GLN A 278 -2.31 21.81 -4.18
C GLN A 278 -2.57 23.27 -3.75
N ALA A 279 -3.82 23.69 -3.72
CA ALA A 279 -4.19 25.10 -3.61
C ALA A 279 -4.14 25.62 -2.16
N LYS A 280 -3.94 24.72 -1.18
CA LYS A 280 -3.96 25.05 0.25
C LYS A 280 -2.63 25.70 0.65
N VAL A 281 -2.74 26.91 1.16
CA VAL A 281 -1.59 27.66 1.70
C VAL A 281 -1.67 27.64 3.22
N PHE A 282 -0.75 26.91 3.84
CA PHE A 282 -0.49 27.03 5.28
C PHE A 282 0.28 28.34 5.51
N GLN A 283 -0.26 29.21 6.36
CA GLN A 283 0.32 30.54 6.63
C GLN A 283 1.55 30.47 7.54
N GLU A 284 1.64 29.44 8.38
CA GLU A 284 2.74 29.25 9.32
C GLU A 284 3.95 28.59 8.65
N PRO A 285 5.19 28.93 9.07
CA PRO A 285 6.39 28.24 8.62
C PRO A 285 6.31 26.74 8.87
N PHE A 286 6.79 25.93 7.92
CA PHE A 286 6.73 24.46 8.01
C PHE A 286 7.33 23.90 9.32
N SER A 287 8.40 24.52 9.82
CA SER A 287 9.06 24.15 11.08
C SER A 287 8.21 24.36 12.34
N GLN A 288 7.13 25.15 12.24
CA GLN A 288 6.22 25.50 13.31
C GLN A 288 4.87 24.79 13.21
N LEU A 289 4.62 24.03 12.14
CA LEU A 289 3.38 23.30 11.96
C LEU A 289 3.29 22.13 12.94
N SER A 290 2.21 22.09 13.71
CA SER A 290 1.86 20.95 14.55
C SER A 290 0.78 20.08 13.89
N LEU A 291 0.71 18.80 14.27
CA LEU A 291 -0.33 17.90 13.78
C LEU A 291 -1.75 18.37 14.17
N GLY A 292 -1.88 19.08 15.29
CA GLY A 292 -3.16 19.65 15.72
C GLY A 292 -3.66 20.73 14.77
N GLN A 293 -2.76 21.58 14.26
CA GLN A 293 -3.11 22.59 13.25
C GLN A 293 -3.50 21.94 11.92
N LEU A 294 -2.83 20.85 11.53
CA LEU A 294 -3.15 20.13 10.30
C LEU A 294 -4.50 19.41 10.35
N ALA A 295 -4.89 18.90 11.53
CA ALA A 295 -6.11 18.13 11.73
C ALA A 295 -7.39 18.99 11.80
N ASP A 296 -7.28 20.32 11.81
CA ASP A 296 -8.44 21.20 11.90
C ASP A 296 -9.22 21.22 10.57
N VAL A 297 -10.33 20.50 10.56
CA VAL A 297 -11.24 20.32 9.41
C VAL A 297 -11.75 21.65 8.85
N SER A 298 -11.81 22.71 9.66
CA SER A 298 -12.29 24.04 9.25
C SER A 298 -11.38 24.73 8.23
N ILE A 299 -10.12 24.29 8.13
CA ILE A 299 -9.17 24.74 7.11
C ILE A 299 -9.51 24.11 5.74
N TYR A 300 -10.24 22.98 5.75
CA TYR A 300 -10.45 22.17 4.56
C TYR A 300 -11.72 22.50 3.77
N TYR A 301 -12.76 22.98 4.45
CA TYR A 301 -14.06 23.26 3.82
C TYR A 301 -14.51 24.69 4.13
N LYS A 302 -14.23 25.62 3.19
CA LYS A 302 -14.87 26.94 3.10
C LYS A 302 -15.57 27.07 1.76
#